data_AF-A0A920NXT1-F1
#
_entry.id   AF-A0A920NXT1-F1
#
_cell.length_a   1.000
_cell.length_b   1.000
_cell.length_c   1.000
_cell.angle_alpha   90.00
_cell.angle_beta   90.00
_cell.angle_gamma   90.00
#
_symmetry.space_group_name_H-M   'P 1'
#
loop_
_entity.id
_entity.type
_entity.pdbx_description
1 polymer ?
#
loop_
_entity_poly.entity_id
_entity_poly.type
_entity_poly.pdbx_seq_one_letter_code
_entity_poly.pdbx_strand_id
1 'polypeptide(L)'
;MGKVESIQNKEIKKKIDKGVIPVISPLGFNRKGECLNINADLVAGKIASSLKSEKLILLTDVEGIQEKKGKLISKINKKEAKSLLAQT
;
A
#
# COMPACT_ATOMS: atom_id res chain seq x y z
N MET A 1 3.39 7.12 -15.63
CA MET A 1 3.54 6.82 -14.19
C MET A 1 4.43 5.61 -14.02
N GLY A 2 5.28 5.59 -12.99
CA GLY A 2 6.21 4.47 -12.73
C GLY A 2 5.53 3.27 -12.06
N LYS A 3 6.23 2.13 -12.02
CA LYS A 3 5.87 0.95 -11.21
C LYS A 3 7.02 0.62 -10.28
N VAL A 4 6.71 0.13 -9.08
CA VAL A 4 7.73 -0.28 -8.10
C VAL A 4 8.33 -1.62 -8.51
N GLU A 5 9.60 -1.61 -8.93
CA GLU A 5 10.38 -2.84 -9.20
C GLU A 5 10.98 -3.42 -7.92
N SER A 6 11.50 -2.57 -7.03
CA SER A 6 12.15 -3.00 -5.79
C SER A 6 12.01 -1.95 -4.68
N ILE A 7 12.18 -2.39 -3.43
CA ILE A 7 12.20 -1.52 -2.24
C ILE A 7 13.52 -1.75 -1.49
N GLN A 8 14.25 -0.67 -1.24
CA GLN A 8 15.44 -0.69 -0.38
C GLN A 8 15.01 -0.54 1.09
N ASN A 9 14.57 -1.64 1.71
CA ASN A 9 13.92 -1.60 3.03
C ASN A 9 14.87 -1.48 4.24
N LYS A 10 16.19 -1.63 4.04
CA LYS A 10 17.19 -1.67 5.13
C LYS A 10 17.18 -0.40 5.98
N GLU A 11 17.14 0.76 5.34
CA GLU A 11 17.08 2.05 6.05
C GLU A 11 15.74 2.30 6.73
N ILE A 12 14.65 1.78 6.15
CA ILE A 12 13.32 1.86 6.77
C ILE A 12 13.32 1.05 8.08
N LYS A 13 13.81 -0.19 8.04
CA LYS A 13 13.93 -1.05 9.25
C LYS A 13 14.81 -0.40 10.30
N LYS A 14 15.99 0.08 9.93
CA LYS A 14 16.92 0.74 10.86
C LYS A 14 16.29 1.95 11.57
N LYS A 15 15.41 2.71 10.90
CA LYS A 15 14.66 3.81 11.54
C LYS A 15 13.61 3.28 12.52
N ILE A 16 12.85 2.26 12.12
CA ILE A 16 11.85 1.60 12.97
C ILE A 16 12.51 1.01 14.23
N ASP A 17 13.64 0.30 14.08
CA ASP A 17 14.37 -0.32 15.19
C ASP A 17 14.90 0.71 16.21
N LYS A 18 15.04 1.98 15.78
CA LYS A 18 15.41 3.12 16.64
C LYS A 18 14.21 3.82 17.27
N GLY A 19 12.99 3.30 17.10
CA GLY A 19 11.75 3.92 17.58
C GLY A 19 11.29 5.12 16.76
N VAL A 20 11.83 5.33 15.55
CA VAL A 20 11.41 6.42 14.67
C VAL A 20 10.25 5.97 13.79
N ILE A 21 9.28 6.85 13.57
CA ILE A 21 8.20 6.66 12.60
C ILE A 21 8.67 7.21 11.24
N PRO A 22 8.96 6.35 10.24
CA PRO A 22 9.40 6.82 8.93
C PRO A 22 8.21 7.38 8.13
N VAL A 23 8.27 8.67 7.79
CA VAL A 23 7.37 9.29 6.81
C VAL A 23 8.02 9.20 5.43
N ILE A 24 7.34 8.57 4.47
CA ILE A 24 7.90 8.23 3.15
C ILE A 24 7.01 8.83 2.06
N SER A 25 7.62 9.60 1.15
CA SER A 25 6.96 10.10 -0.06
C SER A 25 6.90 9.00 -1.14
N PRO A 26 5.81 8.89 -1.94
CA PRO A 26 5.66 7.84 -2.95
C PRO A 26 6.45 8.13 -4.24
N LEU A 27 7.72 8.49 -4.08
CA LEU A 27 8.67 8.73 -5.16
C LEU A 27 9.59 7.53 -5.33
N GLY A 28 9.98 7.27 -6.57
CA GLY A 28 10.99 6.25 -6.90
C GLY A 28 11.99 6.78 -7.92
N PHE A 29 13.11 6.07 -8.07
CA PHE A 29 14.12 6.37 -9.08
C PHE A 29 14.25 5.19 -10.03
N ASN A 30 14.36 5.49 -11.33
CA ASN A 30 14.70 4.45 -12.32
C ASN A 30 16.23 4.26 -12.41
N ARG A 31 16.66 3.35 -13.29
CA ARG A 31 18.09 3.03 -13.49
C ARG A 31 18.93 4.20 -14.02
N LYS A 32 18.29 5.23 -14.59
CA LYS A 32 18.94 6.45 -15.06
C LYS A 32 19.00 7.54 -13.99
N GLY A 33 18.47 7.28 -12.79
CA GLY A 33 18.41 8.26 -11.71
C GLY A 33 17.27 9.28 -11.84
N GLU A 34 16.33 9.05 -12.76
CA GLU A 34 15.18 9.95 -12.94
C GLU A 34 14.14 9.70 -11.83
N CYS A 35 13.65 10.78 -11.23
CA CYS A 35 12.59 10.71 -10.22
C CYS A 35 11.24 10.46 -10.89
N LEU A 36 10.50 9.48 -10.38
CA LEU A 36 9.20 9.06 -10.86
C LEU A 36 8.16 9.20 -9.76
N ASN A 37 7.00 9.77 -10.11
CA ASN A 37 5.81 9.72 -9.28
C ASN A 37 5.11 8.35 -9.45
N ILE A 38 4.78 7.73 -8.32
CA ILE A 38 4.17 6.39 -8.23
C ILE A 38 2.90 6.50 -7.39
N ASN A 39 1.89 5.68 -7.69
CA ASN A 39 0.70 5.58 -6.85
C ASN A 39 1.07 5.19 -5.40
N ALA A 40 0.56 5.93 -4.42
CA ALA A 40 0.92 5.78 -3.01
C ALA A 40 0.48 4.44 -2.42
N ASP A 41 -0.72 3.95 -2.75
CA ASP A 41 -1.23 2.67 -2.26
C ASP A 41 -0.33 1.51 -2.72
N LEU A 42 0.14 1.58 -3.97
CA LEU A 42 1.09 0.62 -4.53
C LEU A 42 2.44 0.67 -3.80
N VAL A 43 2.97 1.87 -3.53
CA VAL A 43 4.22 2.04 -2.77
C VAL A 43 4.06 1.49 -1.36
N ALA A 44 2.98 1.86 -0.66
CA ALA A 44 2.68 1.39 0.69
C ALA A 44 2.56 -0.15 0.75
N GLY A 45 1.82 -0.74 -0.19
CA GLY A 45 1.70 -2.20 -0.28
C GLY A 45 3.03 -2.91 -0.54
N LYS A 46 3.90 -2.33 -1.39
CA LYS A 46 5.23 -2.89 -1.67
C LYS A 46 6.19 -2.74 -0.50
N ILE A 47 6.14 -1.61 0.23
CA ILE A 47 6.91 -1.43 1.46
C ILE A 47 6.45 -2.44 2.52
N ALA A 48 5.13 -2.55 2.76
CA ALA A 48 4.58 -3.50 3.73
C ALA A 48 4.98 -4.95 3.41
N SER A 49 4.86 -5.35 2.13
CA SER A 49 5.31 -6.67 1.67
C SER A 49 6.82 -6.87 1.86
N SER A 50 7.64 -5.87 1.55
CA SER A 50 9.10 -5.92 1.72
C SER A 50 9.52 -6.01 3.20
N LEU A 51 8.78 -5.35 4.09
CA LEU A 51 9.02 -5.39 5.53
C LEU A 51 8.47 -6.66 6.19
N LYS A 52 7.62 -7.42 5.49
CA LYS A 52 6.80 -8.50 6.06
C LYS A 52 5.90 -7.99 7.19
N SER A 53 5.27 -6.84 6.98
CA SER A 53 4.35 -6.24 7.95
C SER A 53 3.16 -7.16 8.22
N GLU A 54 2.73 -7.24 9.46
CA GLU A 54 1.53 -7.99 9.85
C GLU A 54 0.26 -7.38 9.23
N LYS A 55 0.21 -6.05 9.13
CA LYS A 55 -0.95 -5.30 8.64
C LYS A 55 -0.52 -4.17 7.72
N LEU A 56 -1.38 -3.88 6.74
CA LEU A 56 -1.37 -2.65 5.94
C LEU A 56 -2.67 -1.93 6.25
N ILE A 57 -2.57 -0.70 6.77
CA ILE A 57 -3.73 0.15 7.09
C ILE A 57 -3.76 1.25 6.04
N LEU A 58 -4.86 1.34 5.29
CA LEU A 58 -5.11 2.41 4.34
C LEU A 58 -6.11 3.38 4.97
N LEU A 59 -5.78 4.66 4.96
CA LEU A 59 -6.65 5.73 5.45
C LEU A 59 -7.35 6.38 4.26
N THR A 60 -8.65 6.60 4.38
CA THR A 60 -9.48 7.17 3.33
C THR A 60 -10.56 8.05 3.97
N ASP A 61 -11.18 8.90 3.17
CA ASP A 61 -12.27 9.81 3.50
C ASP A 61 -13.66 9.17 3.34
N VAL A 62 -13.74 7.92 2.88
CA VAL A 62 -14.97 7.12 2.87
C VAL A 62 -15.00 6.11 4.02
N GLU A 63 -16.19 5.64 4.40
CA GLU A 63 -16.35 4.69 5.51
C GLU A 63 -15.65 3.33 5.27
N GLY A 64 -15.41 2.98 4.01
CA GLY A 64 -14.75 1.74 3.61
C GLY A 64 -15.41 1.07 2.41
N ILE A 65 -15.25 -0.24 2.28
CA ILE A 65 -15.83 -1.02 1.19
C ILE A 65 -17.32 -1.25 1.49
N GLN A 66 -18.19 -0.94 0.52
CA GLN A 66 -19.64 -1.15 0.62
C GLN A 66 -20.13 -2.21 -0.37
N GLU A 67 -21.19 -2.93 -0.02
CA GLU A 67 -21.94 -3.77 -0.97
C GLU A 67 -22.80 -2.92 -1.91
N LYS A 68 -23.37 -3.53 -2.96
CA LYS A 68 -24.30 -2.87 -3.92
C LYS A 68 -25.46 -2.12 -3.28
N LYS A 69 -25.85 -2.46 -2.05
CA LYS A 69 -26.94 -1.82 -1.29
C LYS A 69 -26.45 -0.75 -0.31
N GLY A 70 -25.20 -0.31 -0.40
CA GLY A 70 -24.60 0.72 0.46
C GLY A 70 -24.21 0.24 1.86
N LYS A 71 -24.37 -1.06 2.16
CA LYS A 71 -24.01 -1.63 3.47
C LYS A 71 -22.49 -1.77 3.58
N LEU A 72 -21.91 -1.23 4.66
CA LEU A 72 -20.48 -1.35 4.95
C LEU A 72 -20.07 -2.82 5.21
N ILE A 73 -18.98 -3.23 4.58
CA ILE A 73 -18.35 -4.54 4.75
C ILE A 73 -17.21 -4.40 5.77
N SER A 74 -17.42 -4.89 6.99
CA SER A 74 -16.42 -4.78 8.08
C SER A 74 -15.25 -5.75 7.93
N LYS A 75 -15.44 -6.87 7.22
CA LYS A 75 -14.40 -7.87 6.95
C LYS A 75 -14.70 -8.57 5.65
N ILE A 76 -13.66 -8.77 4.85
CA ILE A 76 -13.75 -9.48 3.58
C ILE A 76 -12.51 -10.34 3.37
N ASN A 77 -12.67 -11.53 2.79
CA ASN A 77 -11.57 -12.37 2.36
C ASN A 77 -11.28 -12.21 0.86
N LYS A 78 -10.16 -12.80 0.39
CA LYS A 78 -9.72 -12.68 -1.00
C LYS A 78 -10.74 -13.21 -2.02
N LYS A 79 -11.51 -14.24 -1.69
CA LYS A 79 -12.51 -14.84 -2.60
C LYS A 79 -13.71 -13.91 -2.75
N GLU A 80 -14.22 -13.40 -1.63
CA GLU A 80 -15.32 -12.42 -1.60
C GLU A 80 -14.93 -11.14 -2.34
N ALA A 81 -13.73 -10.61 -2.08
CA ALA A 81 -13.23 -9.40 -2.75
C ALA A 81 -13.16 -9.58 -4.27
N LYS A 82 -12.71 -10.74 -4.76
CA LYS A 82 -12.73 -11.05 -6.20
C LYS A 82 -14.15 -11.10 -6.77
N SER A 83 -15.10 -11.64 -6.02
CA SER A 83 -16.50 -11.69 -6.44
C SER A 83 -17.11 -10.29 -6.52
N LEU A 84 -16.78 -9.39 -5.60
CA LEU A 84 -17.22 -7.99 -5.67
C LEU A 84 -16.64 -7.27 -6.90
N LEU A 85 -15.35 -7.46 -7.19
CA LEU A 85 -14.70 -6.86 -8.35
C LEU A 85 -15.30 -7.33 -9.68
N ALA A 86 -15.77 -8.57 -9.77
CA ALA A 86 -16.40 -9.12 -10.98
C ALA A 86 -17.86 -8.65 -11.17
N GLN A 87 -18.43 -7.96 -10.18
CA GLN A 87 -19.81 -7.47 -10.20
C GLN A 87 -19.93 -5.97 -10.55
N THR A 88 -18.79 -5.30 -10.68
CA THR A 88 -18.60 -3.90 -11.08
C THR A 88 -18.26 -3.84 -12.55
#